data_AF-A0A8T9S6F9-F1
#
_entry.id   AF-A0A8T9S6F9-F1
#
_cell.length_a   1.000
_cell.length_b   1.000
_cell.length_c   1.000
_cell.angle_alpha   90.00
_cell.angle_beta   90.00
_cell.angle_gamma   90.00
#
_symmetry.space_group_name_H-M   'P 1'
#
loop_
_entity.id
_entity.type
_entity.pdbx_description
1 polymer ?
#
loop_
_entity_poly.entity_id
_entity_poly.type
_entity_poly.pdbx_seq_one_letter_code
_entity_poly.pdbx_strand_id
1 'polypeptide(L)'
;METPFTPNGPVATGLSDAPHQAEPTRRGWLKGLGALLGGLFLSRAATAGPASGKQVDSFSPFVGEIQIFAFGFTPRGWAQCNGQLLPINQNQALFSLLGTQFGGNGQTNFALPDMRGRTPVHFGQSPLGGFYNIGQASGTEALTLTAANLPQHSHVHLAQVSNQNATATAPAGTAAAVVPPGTDLNGEAVAVLAYGPTADTNQGPGSLTNTGGSQPIGRIAPYETLNFCIAVQGIFPSQT
;
A
#
# COMPACT_ATOMS: atom_id res chain seq x y z
N MET A 1 20.84 2.12 53.63
CA MET A 1 20.18 2.23 54.96
C MET A 1 18.72 2.54 54.65
N GLU A 2 17.89 1.54 54.39
CA GLU A 2 17.28 0.65 55.40
C GLU A 2 16.48 1.46 56.43
N THR A 3 15.22 1.21 56.76
CA THR A 3 14.21 0.18 56.45
C THR A 3 12.87 0.70 57.01
N PRO A 4 11.71 0.07 56.69
CA PRO A 4 10.37 0.56 56.99
C PRO A 4 9.86 0.15 58.39
N PHE A 5 8.82 0.83 58.89
CA PHE A 5 8.11 0.43 60.12
C PHE A 5 6.80 -0.30 59.82
N THR A 6 6.53 -1.27 60.68
CA THR A 6 5.83 -2.54 60.50
C THR A 6 4.36 -2.55 60.92
N PRO A 7 3.61 -3.61 60.54
CA PRO A 7 2.23 -3.88 60.94
C PRO A 7 2.13 -4.62 62.30
N ASN A 8 1.06 -4.34 63.05
CA ASN A 8 0.50 -5.21 64.11
C ASN A 8 -0.77 -5.87 63.49
N GLY A 9 -1.14 -7.14 63.63
CA GLY A 9 -0.76 -8.28 64.45
C GLY A 9 -1.80 -9.41 64.17
N PRO A 10 -1.64 -10.64 64.69
CA PRO A 10 -2.08 -11.89 64.05
C PRO A 10 -3.31 -12.57 64.69
N VAL A 11 -3.76 -13.69 64.10
CA VAL A 11 -4.22 -14.98 64.71
C VAL A 11 -5.12 -15.73 63.71
N ALA A 12 -4.57 -16.73 62.99
CA ALA A 12 -4.82 -18.20 63.13
C ALA A 12 -5.96 -18.68 62.20
N THR A 13 -5.97 -19.86 61.54
CA THR A 13 -5.28 -21.15 61.72
C THR A 13 -5.67 -22.08 60.57
N GLY A 14 -4.75 -22.95 60.10
CA GLY A 14 -5.02 -24.24 59.42
C GLY A 14 -5.40 -24.17 57.93
N LEU A 15 -5.07 -25.12 57.05
CA LEU A 15 -4.37 -26.39 57.17
C LEU A 15 -3.98 -26.84 55.73
N SER A 16 -2.69 -27.08 55.52
CA SER A 16 -2.00 -27.96 54.56
C SER A 16 -2.55 -28.23 53.14
N ASP A 17 -1.64 -28.02 52.18
CA ASP A 17 -1.58 -28.48 50.79
C ASP A 17 -2.04 -29.94 50.54
N ALA A 18 -2.75 -30.15 49.43
CA ALA A 18 -3.02 -31.46 48.85
C ALA A 18 -2.28 -31.59 47.50
N PRO A 19 -1.41 -32.61 47.30
CA PRO A 19 -0.72 -32.83 46.04
C PRO A 19 -1.54 -33.69 45.05
N HIS A 20 -1.35 -33.36 43.77
CA HIS A 20 -1.41 -34.21 42.56
C HIS A 20 -1.91 -35.64 42.75
N GLN A 21 -3.02 -36.01 42.08
CA GLN A 21 -3.42 -37.40 41.89
C GLN A 21 -3.53 -37.73 40.40
N ALA A 22 -2.91 -38.85 40.05
CA ALA A 22 -2.71 -39.38 38.71
C ALA A 22 -3.93 -40.19 38.22
N GLU A 23 -4.05 -40.33 36.90
CA GLU A 23 -5.02 -41.16 36.17
C GLU A 23 -5.09 -42.62 36.66
N PRO A 24 -6.30 -43.24 36.67
CA PRO A 24 -6.41 -44.68 36.68
C PRO A 24 -6.51 -45.27 35.26
N THR A 25 -5.49 -46.05 34.90
CA THR A 25 -5.37 -46.87 33.69
C THR A 25 -6.28 -48.10 33.66
N ARG A 26 -6.79 -48.38 32.45
CA ARG A 26 -7.15 -49.67 31.80
C ARG A 26 -7.36 -50.96 32.62
N ARG A 27 -8.48 -51.60 32.22
CA ARG A 27 -8.72 -53.05 31.96
C ARG A 27 -8.94 -53.99 33.15
N GLY A 28 -10.20 -54.44 33.24
CA GLY A 28 -10.50 -55.86 33.02
C GLY A 28 -11.31 -56.56 34.11
N TRP A 29 -12.20 -57.44 33.63
CA TRP A 29 -12.70 -58.69 34.24
C TRP A 29 -14.24 -58.70 34.49
N LEU A 30 -15.05 -59.01 33.47
CA LEU A 30 -15.64 -60.33 33.18
C LEU A 30 -16.52 -60.94 34.31
N LYS A 31 -17.85 -60.88 34.09
CA LYS A 31 -18.86 -61.98 34.13
C LYS A 31 -20.06 -61.74 35.06
N GLY A 32 -21.24 -61.76 34.43
CA GLY A 32 -22.54 -62.03 35.04
C GLY A 32 -23.54 -62.35 33.92
N LEU A 33 -23.66 -63.63 33.57
CA LEU A 33 -24.59 -64.21 32.60
C LEU A 33 -26.06 -64.09 33.07
N GLY A 34 -27.00 -64.00 32.11
CA GLY A 34 -28.39 -64.40 32.32
C GLY A 34 -29.35 -63.85 31.25
N ALA A 35 -29.75 -64.68 30.29
CA ALA A 35 -30.60 -64.35 29.15
C ALA A 35 -32.02 -64.95 29.28
N LEU A 36 -32.89 -64.63 28.29
CA LEU A 36 -34.21 -65.20 27.90
C LEU A 36 -35.43 -64.45 28.50
N LEU A 37 -36.49 -64.01 27.78
CA LEU A 37 -37.02 -64.26 26.42
C LEU A 37 -38.12 -63.22 26.12
N GLY A 38 -38.29 -62.83 24.84
CA GLY A 38 -39.60 -62.51 24.26
C GLY A 38 -39.82 -61.06 23.82
N GLY A 39 -39.88 -60.81 22.50
CA GLY A 39 -40.36 -59.52 21.98
C GLY A 39 -39.86 -59.16 20.58
N LEU A 40 -40.54 -59.69 19.57
CA LEU A 40 -40.49 -59.33 18.17
C LEU A 40 -40.62 -57.81 17.92
N PHE A 41 -39.57 -57.14 17.42
CA PHE A 41 -39.66 -55.97 16.53
C PHE A 41 -38.36 -55.84 15.72
N LEU A 42 -38.34 -56.40 14.50
CA LEU A 42 -37.31 -56.06 13.51
C LEU A 42 -37.81 -54.87 12.68
N SER A 43 -37.84 -53.68 13.29
CA SER A 43 -37.84 -52.45 12.52
C SER A 43 -36.41 -52.22 12.04
N ARG A 44 -36.16 -52.56 10.77
CA ARG A 44 -35.03 -52.04 10.01
C ARG A 44 -35.20 -50.53 9.93
N ALA A 45 -34.71 -49.80 10.93
CA ALA A 45 -34.41 -48.40 10.79
C ALA A 45 -33.34 -48.34 9.71
N ALA A 46 -33.74 -48.01 8.49
CA ALA A 46 -32.85 -47.38 7.54
C ALA A 46 -32.42 -46.08 8.20
N THR A 47 -31.36 -46.13 9.01
CA THR A 47 -30.59 -44.94 9.31
C THR A 47 -29.98 -44.56 7.98
N ALA A 48 -30.73 -43.76 7.21
CA ALA A 48 -30.13 -42.85 6.26
C ALA A 48 -29.04 -42.16 7.05
N GLY A 49 -27.79 -42.57 6.83
CA GLY A 49 -26.66 -41.79 7.29
C GLY A 49 -26.92 -40.37 6.81
N PRO A 50 -26.64 -39.33 7.62
CA PRO A 50 -26.87 -37.97 7.18
C PRO A 50 -26.25 -37.87 5.80
N ALA A 51 -27.09 -37.58 4.79
CA ALA A 51 -26.58 -37.16 3.51
C ALA A 51 -25.54 -36.11 3.85
N SER A 52 -24.30 -36.33 3.41
CA SER A 52 -23.22 -35.38 3.61
C SER A 52 -23.62 -34.12 2.85
N GLY A 53 -24.48 -33.31 3.49
CA GLY A 53 -24.71 -31.95 3.12
C GLY A 53 -23.32 -31.35 3.18
N LYS A 54 -22.80 -30.99 2.01
CA LYS A 54 -21.51 -30.37 1.77
C LYS A 54 -21.27 -29.40 2.92
N GLN A 55 -20.53 -29.84 3.93
CA GLN A 55 -20.25 -29.02 5.10
C GLN A 55 -19.41 -27.90 4.52
N VAL A 56 -19.99 -26.70 4.44
CA VAL A 56 -19.23 -25.47 4.35
C VAL A 56 -18.51 -25.40 5.69
N ASP A 57 -17.36 -26.04 5.75
CA ASP A 57 -16.38 -25.79 6.77
C ASP A 57 -16.15 -24.28 6.76
N SER A 58 -16.49 -23.62 7.86
CA SER A 58 -16.58 -22.17 7.99
C SER A 58 -15.23 -21.44 7.85
N PHE A 59 -14.20 -22.16 7.38
CA PHE A 59 -12.81 -21.76 7.21
C PHE A 59 -12.29 -22.03 5.79
N SER A 60 -13.09 -22.62 4.89
CA SER A 60 -12.69 -22.80 3.49
C SER A 60 -12.81 -21.47 2.73
N PRO A 61 -11.72 -20.95 2.12
CA PRO A 61 -11.77 -19.69 1.38
C PRO A 61 -12.62 -19.83 0.12
N PHE A 62 -13.12 -18.71 -0.40
CA PHE A 62 -13.74 -18.71 -1.71
C PHE A 62 -12.69 -18.80 -2.82
N VAL A 63 -12.98 -19.53 -3.89
CA VAL A 63 -12.12 -19.50 -5.09
C VAL A 63 -12.10 -18.06 -5.60
N GLY A 64 -10.90 -17.52 -5.84
CA GLY A 64 -10.70 -16.14 -6.26
C GLY A 64 -10.61 -15.13 -5.12
N GLU A 65 -10.72 -15.55 -3.86
CA GLU A 65 -10.49 -14.69 -2.70
C GLU A 65 -9.03 -14.23 -2.63
N ILE A 66 -8.80 -12.95 -2.38
CA ILE A 66 -7.46 -12.38 -2.19
C ILE A 66 -7.23 -12.16 -0.70
N GLN A 67 -6.16 -12.77 -0.17
CA GLN A 67 -5.75 -12.62 1.22
C GLN A 67 -4.30 -12.13 1.32
N ILE A 68 -4.04 -11.37 2.37
CA ILE A 68 -2.72 -10.83 2.69
C ILE A 68 -2.05 -11.76 3.69
N PHE A 69 -0.82 -12.18 3.39
CA PHE A 69 0.01 -13.02 4.24
C PHE A 69 1.28 -12.28 4.65
N ALA A 70 1.68 -12.44 5.92
CA ALA A 70 2.90 -11.84 6.46
C ALA A 70 4.18 -12.62 6.11
N PHE A 71 4.06 -13.81 5.51
CA PHE A 71 5.19 -14.65 5.12
C PHE A 71 5.40 -14.63 3.60
N GLY A 72 6.65 -14.81 3.17
CA GLY A 72 7.08 -14.67 1.77
C GLY A 72 6.81 -15.87 0.85
N PHE A 73 6.20 -16.95 1.35
CA PHE A 73 5.88 -18.13 0.54
C PHE A 73 4.38 -18.22 0.23
N THR A 74 4.03 -18.96 -0.81
CA THR A 74 2.64 -19.22 -1.20
C THR A 74 2.14 -20.52 -0.54
N PRO A 75 1.09 -20.48 0.30
CA PRO A 75 0.51 -21.69 0.86
C PRO A 75 -0.09 -22.59 -0.22
N ARG A 76 -0.25 -23.89 0.07
CA ARG A 76 -0.92 -24.82 -0.84
C ARG A 76 -2.37 -24.39 -1.07
N GLY A 77 -2.82 -24.45 -2.33
CA GLY A 77 -4.16 -24.00 -2.72
C GLY A 77 -4.26 -22.50 -3.01
N TRP A 78 -3.14 -21.76 -2.86
CA TRP A 78 -3.04 -20.34 -3.17
C TRP A 78 -2.03 -20.10 -4.29
N ALA A 79 -2.13 -18.94 -4.93
CA ALA A 79 -1.16 -18.43 -5.90
C ALA A 79 -0.80 -16.99 -5.58
N GLN A 80 0.43 -16.57 -5.81
CA GLN A 80 0.83 -15.16 -5.66
C GLN A 80 0.15 -14.26 -6.69
N CYS A 81 -0.28 -13.08 -6.25
CA CYS A 81 -0.81 -12.02 -7.10
C CYS A 81 0.31 -11.21 -7.76
N ASN A 82 1.10 -11.86 -8.63
CA ASN A 82 2.25 -11.29 -9.31
C ASN A 82 2.07 -11.16 -10.84
N GLY A 83 0.84 -11.29 -11.35
CA GLY A 83 0.57 -11.24 -12.79
C GLY A 83 0.91 -12.52 -13.57
N GLN A 84 1.18 -13.64 -12.90
CA GLN A 84 1.50 -14.90 -13.59
C GLN A 84 0.34 -15.44 -14.43
N LEU A 85 0.68 -16.12 -15.53
CA LEU A 85 -0.27 -16.83 -16.38
C LEU A 85 -0.52 -18.25 -15.86
N LEU A 86 -1.79 -18.61 -15.67
CA LEU A 86 -2.21 -19.96 -15.29
C LEU A 86 -2.95 -20.65 -16.43
N PRO A 87 -2.77 -21.98 -16.60
CA PRO A 87 -3.52 -22.76 -17.57
C PRO A 87 -4.99 -22.87 -17.15
N ILE A 88 -5.90 -22.59 -18.08
CA ILE A 88 -7.37 -22.66 -17.86
C ILE A 88 -7.77 -24.10 -17.52
N ASN A 89 -7.15 -25.07 -18.19
CA ASN A 89 -7.42 -26.51 -18.08
C ASN A 89 -7.45 -27.01 -16.63
N GLN A 90 -6.55 -26.49 -15.79
CA GLN A 90 -6.38 -26.91 -14.39
C GLN A 90 -7.11 -25.98 -13.40
N ASN A 91 -7.57 -24.81 -13.85
CA ASN A 91 -8.08 -23.74 -13.00
C ASN A 91 -9.42 -23.19 -13.52
N GLN A 92 -10.28 -24.08 -14.03
CA GLN A 92 -11.57 -23.73 -14.66
C GLN A 92 -12.47 -22.91 -13.73
N ALA A 93 -12.54 -23.28 -12.45
CA ALA A 93 -13.31 -22.56 -11.45
C ALA A 93 -12.83 -21.11 -11.31
N LEU A 94 -11.52 -20.89 -11.16
CA LEU A 94 -10.95 -19.55 -11.03
C LEU A 94 -11.11 -18.74 -12.32
N PHE A 95 -10.91 -19.35 -13.49
CA PHE A 95 -11.13 -18.70 -14.78
C PHE A 95 -12.57 -18.25 -14.99
N SER A 96 -13.56 -19.05 -14.56
CA SER A 96 -14.96 -18.66 -14.69
C SER A 96 -15.35 -17.40 -13.88
N LEU A 97 -14.56 -17.05 -12.87
CA LEU A 97 -14.76 -15.85 -12.04
C LEU A 97 -13.97 -14.65 -12.55
N LEU A 98 -12.68 -14.83 -12.87
CA LEU A 98 -11.79 -13.74 -13.28
C LEU A 98 -11.87 -13.44 -14.78
N GLY A 99 -12.14 -14.44 -15.61
CA GLY A 99 -12.04 -14.34 -17.06
C GLY A 99 -10.64 -13.90 -17.51
N THR A 100 -10.60 -12.95 -18.44
CA THR A 100 -9.36 -12.35 -18.99
C THR A 100 -9.14 -10.92 -18.50
N GLN A 101 -9.80 -10.49 -17.42
CA GLN A 101 -9.75 -9.10 -16.94
C GLN A 101 -8.33 -8.64 -16.56
N PHE A 102 -7.45 -9.57 -16.19
CA PHE A 102 -6.07 -9.31 -15.83
C PHE A 102 -5.07 -9.69 -16.94
N GLY A 103 -5.55 -10.17 -18.09
CA GLY A 103 -4.76 -10.62 -19.23
C GLY A 103 -4.87 -12.12 -19.54
N GLY A 104 -3.98 -12.59 -20.43
CA GLY A 104 -4.01 -13.94 -21.00
C GLY A 104 -4.83 -14.03 -22.29
N ASN A 105 -4.84 -15.21 -22.91
CA ASN A 105 -5.50 -15.40 -24.22
C ASN A 105 -6.96 -15.87 -24.11
N GLY A 106 -7.44 -16.22 -22.92
CA GLY A 106 -8.82 -16.66 -22.69
C GLY A 106 -9.18 -18.02 -23.32
N GLN A 107 -8.21 -18.71 -23.92
CA GLN A 107 -8.41 -20.01 -24.58
C GLN A 107 -7.63 -21.11 -23.87
N THR A 108 -6.34 -20.87 -23.62
CA THR A 108 -5.45 -21.82 -22.93
C THR A 108 -4.96 -21.29 -21.59
N ASN A 109 -4.91 -19.96 -21.42
CA ASN A 109 -4.42 -19.31 -20.22
C ASN A 109 -5.18 -18.03 -19.86
N PHE A 110 -5.05 -17.64 -18.60
CA PHE A 110 -5.50 -16.36 -18.05
C PHE A 110 -4.45 -15.86 -17.08
N ALA A 111 -4.39 -14.55 -16.87
CA ALA A 111 -3.47 -13.94 -15.92
C ALA A 111 -4.14 -13.75 -14.55
N LEU A 112 -3.33 -13.84 -13.50
CA LEU A 112 -3.72 -13.40 -12.15
C LEU A 112 -3.56 -11.88 -12.01
N PRO A 113 -4.19 -11.27 -10.99
CA PRO A 113 -3.88 -9.89 -10.61
C PRO A 113 -2.38 -9.72 -10.34
N ASP A 114 -1.81 -8.59 -10.77
CA ASP A 114 -0.49 -8.14 -10.34
C ASP A 114 -0.69 -7.06 -9.28
N MET A 115 -0.23 -7.32 -8.05
CA MET A 115 -0.33 -6.39 -6.91
C MET A 115 1.03 -5.83 -6.49
N ARG A 116 2.11 -6.14 -7.22
CA ARG A 116 3.45 -5.63 -6.90
C ARG A 116 3.49 -4.12 -7.15
N GLY A 117 3.87 -3.34 -6.13
CA GLY A 117 3.93 -1.87 -6.21
C GLY A 117 2.57 -1.18 -6.30
N ARG A 118 1.48 -1.87 -5.96
CA ARG A 118 0.11 -1.35 -6.14
C ARG A 118 -0.69 -1.34 -4.86
N THR A 119 -1.54 -0.33 -4.74
CA THR A 119 -2.53 -0.19 -3.67
C THR A 119 -3.90 -0.61 -4.21
N PRO A 120 -4.65 -1.50 -3.52
CA PRO A 120 -5.99 -1.90 -3.95
C PRO A 120 -6.98 -0.73 -3.86
N VAL A 121 -7.88 -0.64 -4.85
CA VAL A 121 -8.97 0.34 -4.91
C VAL A 121 -10.27 -0.41 -5.21
N HIS A 122 -11.38 0.02 -4.60
CA HIS A 122 -12.69 -0.57 -4.84
C HIS A 122 -13.15 -0.33 -6.29
N PHE A 123 -13.81 -1.32 -6.89
CA PHE A 123 -14.33 -1.20 -8.25
C PHE A 123 -15.59 -0.30 -8.29
N GLY A 124 -15.86 0.31 -9.44
CA GLY A 124 -17.05 1.13 -9.65
C GLY A 124 -16.80 2.63 -9.56
N GLN A 125 -17.89 3.38 -9.37
CA GLN A 125 -17.90 4.84 -9.42
C GLN A 125 -17.31 5.44 -8.15
N SER A 126 -16.29 6.28 -8.28
CA SER A 126 -15.78 7.07 -7.16
C SER A 126 -16.74 8.22 -6.83
N PRO A 127 -16.95 8.54 -5.55
CA PRO A 127 -17.68 9.74 -5.13
C PRO A 127 -17.08 11.05 -5.67
N LEU A 128 -15.79 11.07 -5.99
CA LEU A 128 -15.07 12.24 -6.50
C LEU A 128 -14.98 12.28 -8.04
N GLY A 129 -15.69 11.38 -8.73
CA GLY A 129 -15.66 11.25 -10.20
C GLY A 129 -14.68 10.18 -10.69
N GLY A 130 -14.95 9.65 -11.89
CA GLY A 130 -14.20 8.54 -12.49
C GLY A 130 -14.73 7.14 -12.10
N PHE A 131 -14.58 6.18 -13.00
CA PHE A 131 -15.04 4.80 -12.84
C PHE A 131 -13.85 3.85 -12.88
N TYR A 132 -13.71 3.01 -11.86
CA TYR A 132 -12.64 2.02 -11.75
C TYR A 132 -13.13 0.65 -12.20
N ASN A 133 -12.62 0.16 -13.32
CA ASN A 133 -12.93 -1.18 -13.79
C ASN A 133 -12.06 -2.22 -13.07
N ILE A 134 -12.59 -3.42 -12.86
CA ILE A 134 -11.79 -4.55 -12.36
C ILE A 134 -10.65 -4.84 -13.35
N GLY A 135 -9.44 -5.07 -12.85
CA GLY A 135 -8.25 -5.29 -13.68
C GLY A 135 -7.59 -4.03 -14.21
N GLN A 136 -8.19 -2.85 -14.01
CA GLN A 136 -7.60 -1.59 -14.43
C GLN A 136 -6.36 -1.23 -13.58
N ALA A 137 -5.22 -1.13 -14.25
CA ALA A 137 -3.97 -0.62 -13.69
C ALA A 137 -3.85 0.89 -13.93
N SER A 138 -3.60 1.68 -12.88
CA SER A 138 -3.33 3.12 -12.99
C SER A 138 -2.38 3.60 -11.88
N GLY A 139 -1.90 4.84 -12.00
CA GLY A 139 -0.95 5.45 -11.07
C GLY A 139 0.52 5.30 -11.50
N THR A 140 1.39 6.12 -10.89
CA THR A 140 2.85 6.05 -11.04
C THR A 140 3.54 6.15 -9.68
N GLU A 141 4.63 5.42 -9.49
CA GLU A 141 5.44 5.44 -8.26
C GLU A 141 6.33 6.69 -8.16
N ALA A 142 6.70 7.25 -9.32
CA ALA A 142 7.45 8.48 -9.44
C ALA A 142 6.68 9.51 -10.28
N LEU A 143 6.80 10.78 -9.90
CA LEU A 143 6.34 11.92 -10.70
C LEU A 143 7.52 12.85 -10.93
N THR A 144 7.83 13.12 -12.19
CA THR A 144 8.77 14.18 -12.54
C THR A 144 8.07 15.53 -12.46
N LEU A 145 8.52 16.39 -11.54
CA LEU A 145 8.01 17.75 -11.46
C LEU A 145 8.59 18.57 -12.60
N THR A 146 7.73 19.02 -13.52
CA THR A 146 8.09 20.01 -14.55
C THR A 146 7.59 21.38 -14.12
N ALA A 147 8.06 22.44 -14.79
CA ALA A 147 7.53 23.78 -14.56
C ALA A 147 6.01 23.87 -14.78
N ALA A 148 5.43 23.01 -15.62
CA ALA A 148 3.98 22.93 -15.83
C ALA A 148 3.21 22.36 -14.62
N ASN A 149 3.89 21.64 -13.71
CA ASN A 149 3.29 21.14 -12.47
C ASN A 149 3.34 22.18 -11.33
N LEU A 150 3.95 23.34 -11.56
CA LEU A 150 4.00 24.45 -10.60
C LEU A 150 3.02 25.54 -11.02
N PRO A 151 2.35 26.23 -10.06
CA PRO A 151 1.62 27.44 -10.38
C PRO A 151 2.51 28.44 -11.11
N GLN A 152 1.94 29.08 -12.15
CA GLN A 152 2.64 30.15 -12.85
C GLN A 152 2.96 31.26 -11.85
N HIS A 153 4.23 31.58 -11.73
CA HIS A 153 4.73 32.68 -10.93
C HIS A 153 5.80 33.43 -11.73
N SER A 154 5.98 34.70 -11.40
CA SER A 154 7.05 35.51 -11.95
C SER A 154 7.75 36.25 -10.83
N HIS A 155 9.05 36.48 -11.01
CA HIS A 155 9.81 37.38 -10.18
C HIS A 155 10.10 38.62 -11.01
N VAL A 156 9.79 39.80 -10.45
CA VAL A 156 10.21 41.06 -11.01
C VAL A 156 11.47 41.47 -10.27
N HIS A 157 12.59 41.56 -10.99
CA HIS A 157 13.81 42.14 -10.44
C HIS A 157 13.92 43.59 -10.90
N LEU A 158 13.82 44.50 -9.94
CA LEU A 158 14.06 45.92 -10.15
C LEU A 158 15.52 46.19 -9.82
N ALA A 159 16.28 46.74 -10.76
CA ALA A 159 17.58 47.30 -10.40
C ALA A 159 17.38 48.73 -9.93
N GLN A 160 17.95 49.04 -8.77
CA GLN A 160 18.06 50.42 -8.32
C GLN A 160 19.23 51.06 -9.07
N VAL A 161 18.90 51.92 -10.03
CA VAL A 161 19.87 52.73 -10.76
C VAL A 161 19.75 54.16 -10.25
N SER A 162 20.84 54.70 -9.72
CA SER A 162 20.95 56.09 -9.30
C SER A 162 20.82 57.03 -10.49
N ASN A 163 20.15 58.17 -10.32
CA ASN A 163 20.11 59.25 -11.31
C ASN A 163 21.40 60.10 -11.33
N GLN A 164 22.41 59.74 -10.53
CA GLN A 164 23.72 60.38 -10.49
C GLN A 164 24.72 59.67 -11.41
N ASN A 165 25.64 60.45 -11.98
CA ASN A 165 26.71 59.90 -12.82
C ASN A 165 27.67 59.04 -11.99
N ALA A 166 28.15 57.95 -12.58
CA ALA A 166 29.19 57.11 -11.99
C ALA A 166 30.49 57.92 -11.78
N THR A 167 31.05 57.85 -10.58
CA THR A 167 32.36 58.44 -10.24
C THR A 167 33.48 57.40 -10.17
N ALA A 168 33.15 56.11 -10.35
CA ALA A 168 34.07 54.98 -10.34
C ALA A 168 33.59 53.88 -11.32
N THR A 169 34.52 53.08 -11.83
CA THR A 169 34.23 51.95 -12.74
C THR A 169 33.86 50.65 -12.06
N ALA A 170 34.22 50.50 -10.79
CA ALA A 170 33.77 49.39 -9.96
C ALA A 170 32.57 49.84 -9.13
N PRO A 171 31.43 49.13 -9.17
CA PRO A 171 30.31 49.43 -8.30
C PRO A 171 30.71 49.19 -6.84
N ALA A 172 30.45 50.16 -5.97
CA ALA A 172 30.58 50.05 -4.53
C ALA A 172 29.29 50.58 -3.89
N GLY A 173 28.64 49.78 -3.02
CA GLY A 173 27.35 50.12 -2.42
C GLY A 173 26.16 49.36 -3.03
N THR A 174 24.94 49.87 -2.81
CA THR A 174 23.67 49.15 -3.07
C THR A 174 22.97 49.49 -4.38
N ALA A 175 23.50 50.44 -5.16
CA ALA A 175 22.86 50.90 -6.40
C ALA A 175 23.88 51.03 -7.54
N ALA A 176 23.45 50.68 -8.76
CA ALA A 176 24.22 50.97 -9.96
C ALA A 176 24.11 52.46 -10.31
N ALA A 177 25.14 53.09 -10.86
CA ALA A 177 25.11 54.49 -11.29
C ALA A 177 24.98 54.59 -12.82
N VAL A 178 24.48 55.72 -13.32
CA VAL A 178 24.42 55.97 -14.77
C VAL A 178 25.82 56.26 -15.29
N VAL A 179 26.27 55.49 -16.29
CA VAL A 179 27.44 55.87 -17.10
C VAL A 179 26.92 56.77 -18.23
N PRO A 180 27.29 58.08 -18.26
CA PRO A 180 26.87 58.94 -19.35
C PRO A 180 27.40 58.40 -20.69
N PRO A 181 26.63 58.52 -21.80
CA PRO A 181 27.14 58.15 -23.12
C PRO A 181 28.41 58.97 -23.42
N GLY A 182 29.53 58.25 -23.58
CA GLY A 182 30.86 58.85 -23.69
C GLY A 182 31.95 57.78 -23.80
N THR A 183 33.18 58.19 -23.55
CA THR A 183 34.35 57.30 -23.48
C THR A 183 34.41 56.61 -22.11
N ASP A 184 34.72 55.32 -22.07
CA ASP A 184 35.10 54.67 -20.80
C ASP A 184 36.39 55.31 -20.22
N LEU A 185 36.87 54.83 -19.07
CA LEU A 185 38.13 55.31 -18.49
C LEU A 185 39.36 55.04 -19.36
N ASN A 186 39.22 54.30 -20.46
CA ASN A 186 40.27 53.99 -21.44
C ASN A 186 40.12 54.80 -22.74
N GLY A 187 39.12 55.69 -22.86
CA GLY A 187 38.90 56.47 -24.08
C GLY A 187 38.01 55.78 -25.12
N GLU A 188 37.47 54.59 -24.84
CA GLU A 188 36.71 53.78 -25.79
C GLU A 188 35.21 54.10 -25.74
N ALA A 189 34.56 54.19 -26.90
CA ALA A 189 33.14 54.52 -26.99
C ALA A 189 32.28 53.38 -26.39
N VAL A 190 31.60 53.65 -25.27
CA VAL A 190 30.68 52.68 -24.66
C VAL A 190 29.33 52.76 -25.38
N ALA A 191 29.14 51.88 -26.36
CA ALA A 191 27.91 51.79 -27.16
C ALA A 191 26.76 51.03 -26.46
N VAL A 192 26.96 50.57 -25.22
CA VAL A 192 25.97 49.77 -24.49
C VAL A 192 25.66 50.45 -23.16
N LEU A 193 24.53 51.15 -23.09
CA LEU A 193 23.93 51.46 -21.80
C LEU A 193 23.47 50.13 -21.18
N ALA A 194 24.17 49.65 -20.17
CA ALA A 194 23.76 48.45 -19.43
C ALA A 194 22.36 48.63 -18.80
N TYR A 195 22.00 49.87 -18.45
CA TYR A 195 20.70 50.24 -17.86
C TYR A 195 20.22 51.62 -18.37
N GLY A 196 18.89 51.85 -18.39
CA GLY A 196 18.27 53.11 -18.80
C GLY A 196 18.34 54.22 -17.72
N PRO A 197 18.02 55.49 -18.07
CA PRO A 197 18.18 56.65 -17.18
C PRO A 197 17.10 56.78 -16.09
N THR A 198 16.08 55.92 -16.11
CA THR A 198 14.98 55.91 -15.15
C THR A 198 15.28 54.91 -14.03
N ALA A 199 15.31 55.40 -12.79
CA ALA A 199 15.40 54.58 -11.59
C ALA A 199 14.24 53.56 -11.54
N ASP A 200 14.48 52.42 -10.88
CA ASP A 200 13.50 51.35 -10.63
C ASP A 200 12.84 50.74 -11.87
N THR A 201 13.61 50.60 -12.96
CA THR A 201 13.15 49.93 -14.18
C THR A 201 13.29 48.41 -14.11
N ASN A 202 12.38 47.70 -14.79
CA ASN A 202 12.44 46.26 -14.91
C ASN A 202 13.70 45.85 -15.68
N GLN A 203 14.45 44.91 -15.13
CA GLN A 203 15.68 44.42 -15.73
C GLN A 203 15.39 43.59 -16.99
N GLY A 204 16.35 43.57 -17.92
CA GLY A 204 16.20 42.83 -19.19
C GLY A 204 15.97 41.32 -18.97
N PRO A 205 15.40 40.61 -19.96
CA PRO A 205 14.93 39.20 -19.86
C PRO A 205 16.00 38.12 -19.60
N GLY A 206 17.20 38.46 -19.12
CA GLY A 206 18.25 37.54 -18.67
C GLY A 206 18.79 37.81 -17.25
N SER A 207 18.21 38.78 -16.53
CA SER A 207 18.59 39.10 -15.13
C SER A 207 18.16 38.02 -14.13
N LEU A 208 17.24 37.15 -14.54
CA LEU A 208 16.74 36.04 -13.75
C LEU A 208 16.85 34.77 -14.59
N THR A 209 17.44 33.73 -14.01
CA THR A 209 17.43 32.39 -14.61
C THR A 209 16.25 31.60 -14.05
N ASN A 210 15.52 30.89 -14.91
CA ASN A 210 14.53 29.91 -14.44
C ASN A 210 15.22 28.83 -13.59
N THR A 211 14.65 28.55 -12.42
CA THR A 211 15.10 27.48 -11.53
C THR A 211 14.11 26.31 -11.58
N GLY A 212 14.62 25.09 -11.67
CA GLY A 212 13.83 23.86 -11.71
C GLY A 212 14.67 22.72 -12.31
N GLY A 213 14.93 21.68 -11.53
CA GLY A 213 15.87 20.60 -11.93
C GLY A 213 15.23 19.39 -12.61
N SER A 214 13.91 19.44 -12.88
CA SER A 214 13.12 18.32 -13.42
C SER A 214 13.45 16.97 -12.75
N GLN A 215 13.64 16.99 -11.44
CA GLN A 215 13.98 15.79 -10.69
C GLN A 215 12.70 14.99 -10.37
N PRO A 216 12.75 13.66 -10.49
CA PRO A 216 11.65 12.82 -10.06
C PRO A 216 11.50 12.89 -8.53
N ILE A 217 10.25 13.00 -8.07
CA ILE A 217 9.89 12.81 -6.67
C ILE A 217 9.16 11.48 -6.50
N GLY A 218 9.49 10.75 -5.44
CA GLY A 218 8.74 9.56 -5.05
C GLY A 218 7.34 9.96 -4.58
N ARG A 219 6.30 9.30 -5.11
CA ARG A 219 4.90 9.49 -4.67
C ARG A 219 4.35 8.32 -3.87
N ILE A 220 5.24 7.46 -3.39
CA ILE A 220 4.85 6.29 -2.60
C ILE A 220 4.60 6.74 -1.16
N ALA A 221 3.38 6.51 -0.66
CA ALA A 221 3.06 6.70 0.76
C ALA A 221 3.82 5.66 1.62
N PRO A 222 4.04 5.90 2.92
CA PRO A 222 4.63 4.90 3.81
C PRO A 222 3.89 3.55 3.68
N TYR A 223 4.64 2.46 3.51
CA TYR A 223 4.09 1.13 3.25
C TYR A 223 4.86 0.04 4.00
N GLU A 224 4.16 -1.06 4.27
CA GLU A 224 4.73 -2.31 4.76
C GLU A 224 4.49 -3.39 3.69
N THR A 225 5.52 -4.18 3.38
CA THR A 225 5.43 -5.16 2.30
C THR A 225 4.90 -6.48 2.81
N LEU A 226 3.73 -6.88 2.31
CA LEU A 226 3.09 -8.16 2.62
C LEU A 226 2.82 -8.93 1.33
N ASN A 227 2.66 -10.25 1.45
CA ASN A 227 2.44 -11.13 0.32
C ASN A 227 0.95 -11.24 0.00
N PHE A 228 0.53 -10.74 -1.16
CA PHE A 228 -0.83 -10.92 -1.66
C PHE A 228 -0.95 -12.24 -2.40
N CYS A 229 -1.86 -13.10 -1.95
CA CYS A 229 -2.15 -14.36 -2.61
C CYS A 229 -3.65 -14.51 -2.88
N ILE A 230 -3.97 -15.23 -3.95
CA ILE A 230 -5.33 -15.55 -4.38
C ILE A 230 -5.61 -17.05 -4.21
N ALA A 231 -6.78 -17.39 -3.70
CA ALA A 231 -7.20 -18.78 -3.52
C ALA A 231 -7.53 -19.41 -4.88
N VAL A 232 -6.77 -20.45 -5.24
CA VAL A 232 -6.97 -21.25 -6.46
C VAL A 232 -7.90 -22.43 -6.18
N GLN A 233 -7.97 -22.86 -4.91
CA GLN A 233 -8.81 -23.94 -4.42
C GLN A 233 -9.69 -23.40 -3.29
N GLY A 234 -10.95 -23.82 -3.24
CA GLY A 234 -11.90 -23.31 -2.26
C GLY A 234 -13.35 -23.58 -2.65
N ILE A 235 -14.26 -22.89 -1.97
CA ILE A 235 -15.69 -22.93 -2.26
C ILE A 235 -15.99 -21.98 -3.43
N PHE A 236 -16.76 -22.44 -4.41
CA PHE A 236 -17.19 -21.57 -5.49
C PHE A 236 -18.25 -20.58 -4.98
N PRO A 237 -18.07 -19.26 -5.15
CA PRO A 237 -19.04 -18.27 -4.71
C PRO A 237 -20.33 -18.35 -5.54
N SER A 238 -21.49 -18.47 -4.89
CA SER A 238 -22.79 -18.41 -5.54
C SER A 238 -23.31 -16.98 -5.56
N GLN A 239 -23.71 -16.49 -6.73
CA GLN A 239 -24.44 -15.23 -6.84
C GLN A 239 -25.88 -15.47 -6.35
N THR A 240 -26.36 -14.62 -5.44
CA THR A 240 -27.77 -14.59 -4.99
C THR A 240 -28.54 -13.52 -5.72
#